data_AF-K2CWB6-F1
#
_entry.id   AF-K2CWB6-F1
#
_cell.length_a   1.000
_cell.length_b   1.000
_cell.length_c   1.000
_cell.angle_alpha   90.00
_cell.angle_beta   90.00
_cell.angle_gamma   90.00
#
_symmetry.space_group_name_H-M   'P 1'
#
loop_
_entity.id
_entity.type
_entity.pdbx_description
1 polymer ?
#
loop_
_entity_poly.entity_id
_entity_poly.type
_entity_poly.pdbx_seq_one_letter_code
_entity_poly.pdbx_strand_id
1 'polypeptide(L)'
;MDYKQASDIELWYCCQQDDIRAYSELFDRYAKSLYRQAIAYVHNEMDAEELVMDLMLNLWEKRGHLKAHAGNNVKAYLMLSMRNRIINHLQKNIPDMSSIDLLEEDRLVDSRQADYGIISRDMETIYE
;
A
#
# COMPACT_ATOMS: atom_id res chain seq x y z
N MET A 1 20.54 -16.04 11.16
CA MET A 1 20.55 -15.76 9.72
C MET A 1 21.16 -14.39 9.49
N ASP A 2 21.92 -14.22 8.42
CA ASP A 2 22.31 -12.90 7.94
C ASP A 2 21.19 -12.34 7.06
N TYR A 3 20.30 -11.54 7.65
CA TYR A 3 19.13 -10.99 6.94
C TYR A 3 19.51 -9.98 5.86
N LYS A 4 20.73 -9.43 5.88
CA LYS A 4 21.20 -8.47 4.87
C LYS A 4 21.27 -9.04 3.45
N GLN A 5 21.43 -10.36 3.34
CA GLN A 5 21.51 -11.05 2.05
C GLN A 5 20.20 -11.79 1.71
N ALA A 6 19.24 -11.84 2.63
CA ALA A 6 17.94 -12.45 2.38
C ALA A 6 17.15 -11.65 1.33
N SER A 7 16.38 -12.36 0.52
CA SER A 7 15.44 -11.75 -0.41
C SER A 7 14.26 -11.11 0.35
N ASP A 8 13.59 -10.15 -0.28
CA ASP A 8 12.45 -9.48 0.36
C ASP A 8 11.28 -10.46 0.62
N ILE A 9 11.12 -11.49 -0.21
CA ILE A 9 10.13 -12.55 -0.01
C ILE A 9 10.42 -13.34 1.27
N GLU A 10 11.68 -13.68 1.51
CA GLU A 10 12.08 -14.41 2.73
C GLU A 10 11.90 -13.53 3.97
N LEU A 11 12.33 -12.26 3.90
CA LEU A 11 12.11 -11.31 4.99
C LEU A 11 10.63 -11.15 5.29
N TRP A 12 9.80 -11.03 4.26
CA TRP A 12 8.35 -10.96 4.39
C TRP A 12 7.78 -12.17 5.14
N TYR A 13 8.15 -13.39 4.72
CA TYR A 13 7.69 -14.60 5.37
C TYR A 13 8.13 -14.70 6.84
N CYS A 14 9.39 -14.36 7.13
CA CYS A 14 9.88 -14.29 8.51
C CYS A 14 9.12 -13.25 9.35
N CYS A 15 8.78 -12.09 8.78
CA CYS A 15 7.94 -11.10 9.47
C CYS A 15 6.56 -11.66 9.85
N GLN A 16 5.96 -12.49 9.00
CA GLN A 16 4.67 -13.13 9.31
C GLN A 16 4.76 -14.11 10.49
N GLN A 17 5.97 -14.61 10.79
CA GLN A 17 6.25 -15.48 11.93
C GLN A 17 6.82 -14.73 13.15
N ASP A 18 6.47 -13.45 13.32
CA ASP A 18 6.89 -12.62 14.45
C ASP A 18 8.41 -12.38 14.55
N ASP A 19 9.17 -12.59 13.46
CA ASP A 19 10.60 -12.31 13.46
C ASP A 19 10.89 -10.82 13.35
N ILE A 20 11.15 -10.20 14.49
CA ILE A 20 11.44 -8.76 14.58
C ILE A 20 12.74 -8.36 13.87
N ARG A 21 13.70 -9.28 13.72
CA ARG A 21 14.97 -8.99 13.04
C ARG A 21 14.76 -8.91 11.54
N ALA A 22 13.92 -9.78 10.99
CA ALA A 22 13.51 -9.71 9.59
C ALA A 22 12.73 -8.42 9.29
N TYR A 23 11.84 -8.00 10.22
CA TYR A 23 11.14 -6.72 10.09
C TYR A 23 12.07 -5.52 10.15
N SER A 24 13.05 -5.52 11.06
CA SER A 24 14.05 -4.45 11.15
C SER A 24 14.83 -4.30 9.84
N GLU A 25 15.25 -5.41 9.23
CA GLU A 25 15.93 -5.39 7.94
C GLU A 25 15.00 -4.86 6.82
N LEU A 26 13.73 -5.28 6.80
CA LEU A 26 12.75 -4.77 5.85
C LEU A 26 12.54 -3.25 6.02
N PHE A 27 12.47 -2.79 7.26
CA PHE A 27 12.37 -1.37 7.59
C PHE A 27 13.57 -0.59 7.05
N ASP A 28 14.79 -1.04 7.36
CA ASP A 28 16.02 -0.36 6.93
C ASP A 28 16.13 -0.26 5.41
N ARG A 29 15.70 -1.31 4.68
CA ARG A 29 15.69 -1.33 3.21
C ARG A 29 14.74 -0.31 2.60
N TYR A 30 13.54 -0.16 3.18
CA TYR A 30 12.44 0.54 2.52
C TYR A 30 12.16 1.93 3.08
N ALA A 31 12.41 2.18 4.38
CA ALA A 31 12.08 3.44 5.06
C ALA A 31 12.61 4.67 4.30
N LYS A 32 13.89 4.65 3.89
CA LYS A 32 14.49 5.77 3.13
C LYS A 32 13.81 6.01 1.79
N SER A 33 13.40 4.95 1.08
CA SER A 33 12.75 5.11 -0.22
C SER A 33 11.31 5.57 -0.09
N LEU A 34 10.61 5.10 0.94
CA LEU A 34 9.25 5.53 1.27
C LEU A 34 9.23 6.99 1.72
N TYR A 35 10.20 7.39 2.56
CA TYR A 35 10.37 8.78 2.97
C TYR A 35 10.60 9.70 1.78
N ARG A 36 11.52 9.33 0.86
CA ARG A 36 11.75 10.11 -0.37
C ARG A 36 10.49 10.28 -1.21
N GLN A 37 9.63 9.26 -1.25
CA GLN A 37 8.36 9.38 -1.92
C GLN A 37 7.45 10.35 -1.17
N ALA A 38 7.24 10.18 0.14
CA ALA A 38 6.37 11.02 0.95
C ALA A 38 6.76 12.50 0.92
N ILE A 39 8.04 12.83 1.15
CA ILE A 39 8.52 14.22 1.19
C ILE A 39 8.37 14.93 -0.16
N ALA A 40 8.42 14.18 -1.26
CA ALA A 40 8.23 14.73 -2.60
C ALA A 40 6.80 15.21 -2.88
N TYR A 41 5.80 14.73 -2.12
CA TYR A 41 4.39 15.12 -2.29
C TYR A 41 3.88 16.01 -1.15
N VAL A 42 4.27 15.72 0.09
CA VAL A 42 3.72 16.41 1.27
C VAL A 42 4.53 17.66 1.62
N HIS A 43 5.79 17.74 1.19
CA HIS A 43 6.68 18.90 1.41
C HIS A 43 6.84 19.32 2.88
N ASN A 44 6.54 18.41 3.80
CA ASN A 44 6.70 18.58 5.24
C ASN A 44 7.42 17.33 5.79
N GLU A 45 8.52 17.56 6.50
CA GLU A 45 9.35 16.48 7.04
C GLU A 45 8.62 15.66 8.11
N MET A 46 7.89 16.33 9.01
CA MET A 46 7.14 15.68 10.09
C MET A 46 6.04 14.78 9.52
N ASP A 47 5.25 15.29 8.58
CA ASP A 47 4.20 14.50 7.93
C ASP A 47 4.79 13.32 7.14
N ALA A 48 5.92 13.53 6.46
CA ALA A 48 6.58 12.48 5.70
C ALA A 48 7.11 11.35 6.61
N GLU A 49 7.70 11.70 7.76
CA GLU A 49 8.12 10.74 8.77
C GLU A 49 6.94 9.98 9.36
N GLU A 50 5.87 10.69 9.73
CA GLU A 50 4.64 10.10 10.28
C GLU A 50 4.03 9.09 9.31
N LEU A 51 3.89 9.44 8.03
CA LEU A 51 3.35 8.53 7.02
C LEU A 51 4.18 7.25 6.84
N VAL A 52 5.51 7.36 6.92
CA VAL A 52 6.43 6.21 6.85
C VAL A 52 6.29 5.34 8.09
N MET A 53 6.33 5.95 9.27
CA MET A 53 6.19 5.24 10.54
C MET A 53 4.86 4.52 10.63
N ASP A 54 3.76 5.19 10.29
CA ASP A 54 2.42 4.62 10.28
C ASP A 54 2.28 3.46 9.31
N LEU A 55 2.87 3.57 8.11
CA LEU A 55 2.84 2.48 7.14
C LEU A 55 3.56 1.25 7.68
N MET A 56 4.78 1.44 8.18
CA MET A 56 5.61 0.35 8.69
C MET A 56 5.02 -0.26 9.96
N LEU A 57 4.49 0.56 10.87
CA LEU A 57 3.79 0.09 12.06
C LEU A 57 2.57 -0.74 11.69
N ASN A 58 1.74 -0.27 10.77
CA ASN A 58 0.55 -1.01 10.34
C ASN A 58 0.91 -2.33 9.64
N LEU A 59 2.04 -2.36 8.92
CA LEU A 59 2.59 -3.59 8.35
C LEU A 59 2.95 -4.58 9.46
N TRP A 60 3.65 -4.12 10.51
CA TRP A 60 4.00 -4.96 11.67
C TRP A 60 2.75 -5.45 12.40
N GLU A 61 1.81 -4.59 12.74
CA GLU A 61 0.58 -4.97 13.44
C GLU A 61 -0.23 -6.03 12.68
N LYS A 62 -0.30 -5.90 11.35
CA LYS A 62 -1.05 -6.82 10.48
C LYS A 62 -0.23 -7.99 9.95
N ARG A 63 1.01 -8.19 10.42
CA ARG A 63 1.95 -9.20 9.88
C ARG A 63 1.35 -10.60 9.73
N GLY A 64 0.58 -11.06 10.72
CA GLY A 64 -0.09 -12.38 10.67
C GLY A 64 -1.26 -12.49 9.68
N HIS A 65 -1.77 -11.36 9.17
CA HIS A 65 -2.87 -11.28 8.20
C HIS A 65 -2.43 -10.75 6.83
N LEU A 66 -1.13 -10.56 6.62
CA LEU A 66 -0.61 -10.11 5.33
C LEU A 66 -0.91 -11.17 4.25
N LYS A 67 -1.42 -10.72 3.10
CA LYS A 67 -1.71 -11.62 1.97
C LYS A 67 -0.40 -12.22 1.46
N ALA A 68 -0.35 -13.55 1.30
CA ALA A 68 0.85 -14.25 0.81
C ALA A 68 1.36 -13.68 -0.53
N HIS A 69 0.45 -13.30 -1.45
CA HIS A 69 0.81 -12.71 -2.74
C HIS A 69 1.48 -11.32 -2.65
N ALA A 70 1.29 -10.58 -1.57
CA ALA A 70 1.97 -9.29 -1.37
C ALA A 70 3.48 -9.49 -1.14
N GLY A 71 3.88 -10.65 -0.61
CA GLY A 71 5.30 -11.03 -0.48
C GLY A 71 6.02 -11.16 -1.82
N ASN A 72 5.32 -11.54 -2.89
CA ASN A 72 5.93 -11.73 -4.23
C ASN A 72 6.59 -10.47 -4.78
N ASN A 73 6.12 -9.29 -4.38
CA ASN A 73 6.74 -8.01 -4.74
C ASN A 73 6.53 -6.99 -3.62
N VAL A 74 7.31 -7.13 -2.55
CA VAL A 74 7.24 -6.28 -1.36
C VAL A 74 7.43 -4.80 -1.72
N LYS A 75 8.38 -4.50 -2.62
CA LYS A 75 8.63 -3.13 -3.09
C LYS A 75 7.37 -2.49 -3.68
N ALA A 76 6.71 -3.15 -4.62
CA ALA A 76 5.51 -2.62 -5.27
C ALA A 76 4.37 -2.42 -4.25
N TYR A 77 4.20 -3.40 -3.34
CA TYR A 77 3.19 -3.30 -2.28
C TYR A 77 3.42 -2.10 -1.36
N LEU A 78 4.65 -1.89 -0.88
CA LEU A 78 4.98 -0.78 0.02
C LEU A 78 4.85 0.57 -0.67
N MET A 79 5.33 0.70 -1.91
CA MET A 79 5.24 1.94 -2.69
C MET A 79 3.79 2.32 -3.01
N LEU A 80 2.94 1.34 -3.36
CA LEU A 80 1.52 1.59 -3.59
C LEU A 80 0.80 1.98 -2.29
N SER A 81 1.09 1.27 -1.20
CA SER A 81 0.53 1.55 0.12
C SER A 81 0.90 2.96 0.59
N MET A 82 2.13 3.40 0.33
CA MET A 82 2.60 4.75 0.63
C MET A 82 1.88 5.81 -0.22
N ARG A 83 1.78 5.60 -1.54
CA ARG A 83 1.03 6.49 -2.43
C ARG A 83 -0.42 6.68 -1.94
N ASN A 84 -1.10 5.61 -1.56
CA ASN A 84 -2.47 5.68 -1.05
C ASN A 84 -2.57 6.51 0.24
N ARG A 85 -1.61 6.34 1.16
CA ARG A 85 -1.55 7.13 2.39
C ARG A 85 -1.29 8.61 2.13
N ILE A 86 -0.37 8.94 1.23
CA ILE A 86 -0.10 10.31 0.80
C ILE A 86 -1.37 10.95 0.23
N ILE A 87 -2.08 10.26 -0.66
CA ILE A 87 -3.34 10.77 -1.25
C ILE A 87 -4.36 11.06 -0.14
N ASN A 88 -4.55 10.12 0.79
CA ASN A 88 -5.47 10.29 1.91
C ASN A 88 -5.07 11.46 2.83
N HIS A 89 -3.77 11.65 3.06
CA HIS A 89 -3.23 12.78 3.83
C HIS A 89 -3.53 14.10 3.15
N LEU A 90 -3.23 14.21 1.85
CA LEU A 90 -3.49 15.41 1.07
C LEU A 90 -4.98 15.74 1.00
N GLN A 91 -5.85 14.74 0.82
CA GLN A 91 -7.30 14.94 0.79
C GLN A 91 -7.86 15.48 2.11
N LYS A 92 -7.33 15.03 3.26
CA LYS A 92 -7.74 15.53 4.58
C LYS A 92 -7.27 16.97 4.84
N ASN A 93 -6.16 17.36 4.23
CA ASN A 93 -5.57 18.68 4.39
C ASN A 93 -6.10 19.71 3.37
N ILE A 94 -6.93 19.28 2.41
CA ILE A 94 -7.72 20.20 1.61
C ILE A 94 -8.84 20.71 2.52
N PRO A 95 -8.86 22.00 2.92
CA PRO A 95 -9.98 22.55 3.67
C PRO A 95 -11.25 22.33 2.85
N ASP A 96 -12.35 21.95 3.51
CA ASP A 96 -13.64 21.55 2.93
C ASP A 96 -14.20 22.64 2.01
N MET A 97 -13.68 22.68 0.79
CA MET A 97 -14.14 23.47 -0.32
C MET A 97 -14.88 22.49 -1.21
N SER A 98 -16.03 22.06 -0.69
CA SER A 98 -17.04 21.32 -1.43
C SER A 98 -17.11 21.81 -2.90
N SER A 99 -17.14 20.86 -3.83
CA SER A 99 -17.14 21.02 -5.30
C SER A 99 -15.80 21.34 -5.98
N ILE A 100 -14.95 20.32 -6.12
CA ILE A 100 -14.12 20.22 -7.33
C ILE A 100 -14.27 18.80 -7.92
N ASP A 101 -15.16 18.74 -8.90
CA ASP A 101 -15.51 17.67 -9.84
C ASP A 101 -14.34 17.24 -10.77
N LEU A 102 -13.07 17.28 -10.34
CA LEU A 102 -11.91 17.19 -11.26
C LEU A 102 -10.91 16.05 -11.05
N LEU A 103 -11.23 14.96 -10.35
CA LEU A 103 -10.33 13.81 -10.32
C LEU A 103 -11.04 12.45 -10.43
N GLU A 104 -12.03 12.34 -11.32
CA GLU A 104 -12.57 11.03 -11.73
C GLU A 104 -11.73 10.32 -12.82
N GLU A 105 -10.65 10.92 -13.34
CA GLU A 105 -9.92 10.34 -14.49
C GLU A 105 -8.74 9.40 -14.18
N ASP A 106 -8.41 9.09 -12.92
CA ASP A 106 -7.36 8.07 -12.61
C ASP A 106 -7.85 6.96 -11.67
N ARG A 107 -9.17 6.71 -11.65
CA ARG A 107 -9.80 5.63 -10.87
C ARG A 107 -9.54 4.22 -11.43
N LEU A 108 -8.42 4.02 -12.14
CA LEU A 108 -7.98 2.74 -12.70
C LEU A 108 -6.67 2.28 -12.06
N VAL A 109 -6.71 2.01 -10.76
CA VAL A 109 -6.01 0.83 -10.25
C VAL A 109 -7.06 0.01 -9.52
N ASP A 110 -7.91 -0.63 -10.33
CA ASP A 110 -8.85 -1.62 -9.84
C ASP A 110 -8.09 -2.61 -8.97
N SER A 111 -8.74 -2.86 -7.84
CA SER A 111 -8.52 -4.04 -7.05
C SER A 111 -8.27 -5.23 -7.96
N ARG A 112 -7.38 -6.14 -7.55
CA ARG A 112 -7.65 -7.52 -7.89
C ARG A 112 -8.96 -7.87 -7.20
N GLN A 113 -10.02 -7.73 -7.99
CA GLN A 113 -11.29 -8.39 -7.92
C GLN A 113 -11.12 -9.69 -7.13
N ALA A 114 -11.66 -9.69 -5.91
CA ALA A 114 -12.52 -10.80 -5.59
C ALA A 114 -13.76 -10.61 -6.50
N ASP A 115 -13.96 -11.58 -7.38
CA ASP A 115 -15.21 -11.88 -8.09
C ASP A 115 -15.79 -10.88 -9.10
N TYR A 116 -15.12 -10.72 -10.26
CA TYR A 116 -15.82 -10.37 -11.51
C TYR A 116 -15.78 -11.53 -12.52
N GLY A 117 -16.76 -12.40 -12.34
CA GLY A 117 -17.20 -13.46 -13.23
C GLY A 117 -18.22 -14.21 -12.41
N ILE A 118 -19.50 -13.86 -12.42
CA ILE A 118 -20.44 -14.06 -13.53
C ILE A 118 -21.54 -13.01 -13.41
N ILE A 119 -21.56 -11.98 -14.26
CA ILE A 119 -22.81 -11.31 -14.67
C ILE A 119 -22.67 -10.91 -16.14
N SER A 120 -23.15 -11.76 -17.05
CA SER A 120 -23.81 -11.37 -18.33
C SER A 120 -23.97 -12.57 -19.28
N ARG A 121 -24.90 -13.45 -18.92
CA ARG A 121 -25.67 -14.36 -19.78
C ARG A 121 -26.78 -14.80 -18.84
N ASP A 122 -27.92 -14.12 -18.74
CA ASP A 122 -28.88 -13.91 -19.82
C ASP A 122 -29.69 -12.62 -19.59
N MET A 123 -29.31 -11.53 -20.26
CA MET A 123 -30.26 -10.43 -20.58
C MET A 123 -30.71 -10.61 -22.03
N GLU A 124 -31.40 -11.72 -22.29
CA GLU A 124 -32.29 -11.86 -23.45
C GLU A 124 -33.64 -12.34 -22.94
N THR A 125 -34.28 -11.50 -22.14
CA THR A 125 -35.74 -11.46 -22.14
C THR A 125 -36.09 -10.01 -22.38
N ILE A 126 -37.04 -9.78 -23.29
CA ILE A 126 -37.49 -8.49 -23.81
C ILE A 126 -36.70 -8.06 -25.07
N TYR A 127 -36.89 -8.80 -26.17
CA TYR A 127 -37.23 -8.19 -27.46
C TYR A 127 -37.99 -9.15 -28.42
N GLU A 128 -38.81 -10.06 -27.90
CA GLU A 128 -40.02 -10.57 -28.58
C GLU A 128 -41.17 -10.73 -27.58
#